data_AF-A0A537ZL69-F1
#
_entry.id   AF-A0A537ZL69-F1
#
_cell.length_a   1.000
_cell.length_b   1.000
_cell.length_c   1.000
_cell.angle_alpha   90.00
_cell.angle_beta   90.00
_cell.angle_gamma   90.00
#
_symmetry.space_group_name_H-M   'P 1'
#
loop_
_entity.id
_entity.type
_entity.pdbx_description
1 polymer ?
#
loop_
_entity_poly.entity_id
_entity_poly.type
_entity_poly.pdbx_seq_one_letter_code
_entity_poly.pdbx_strand_id
1 'polypeptide(L)'
;MRRLTLAILLSVTLLGASAFSASSALRGSSAVRHHVVGDYNGDGRVDIAVYRPSSDRWHIRGVRSVKYGFRVIPVPADYNGDGKTDIAVFNGYLWGFLGRRSISFGHPGDIPLPGDYKGDGKVQLAVFRPRTGWWYIRGVGRFRYGHASENLPDVTAPADYNGDGKVDIAVFSAQHRGPHQQGTWHIRGMKDVNFGDRSDFPVPGDYNGDGRADIATYTPSSGHWHIRGIGNFAFGKPYDTPVPGDYNGDGKTDLAVFRSTTGEWFVRQLFEVRFLEVRFGRDGDIPLAPTTPPTAGELAG
;
A
#
# COMPACT_ATOMS: atom_id res chain seq x y z
N MET A 1 70.29 -5.85 -40.63
CA MET A 1 69.36 -6.96 -40.32
C MET A 1 67.99 -6.36 -39.97
N ARG A 2 66.95 -6.75 -40.74
CA ARG A 2 65.47 -6.61 -40.57
C ARG A 2 64.89 -5.17 -40.42
N ARG A 3 64.28 -4.55 -41.46
CA ARG A 3 62.90 -4.65 -42.05
C ARG A 3 61.78 -4.31 -41.05
N LEU A 4 61.02 -3.20 -41.21
CA LEU A 4 59.88 -2.88 -42.11
C LEU A 4 58.51 -3.43 -41.65
N THR A 5 57.45 -2.62 -41.88
CA THR A 5 55.99 -2.91 -42.00
C THR A 5 55.23 -3.20 -40.69
N LEU A 6 54.25 -2.39 -40.23
CA LEU A 6 52.90 -2.01 -40.74
C LEU A 6 51.84 -3.13 -40.65
N ALA A 7 50.67 -2.76 -40.08
CA ALA A 7 49.32 -3.34 -40.26
C ALA A 7 49.00 -4.66 -39.50
N ILE A 8 47.80 -4.99 -39.03
CA ILE A 8 46.45 -4.37 -38.87
C ILE A 8 45.57 -5.42 -38.13
N LEU A 9 44.60 -4.93 -37.34
CA LEU A 9 43.29 -5.48 -36.90
C LEU A 9 43.08 -6.78 -36.08
N LEU A 10 42.19 -6.58 -35.07
CA LEU A 10 41.05 -7.38 -34.57
C LEU A 10 41.30 -8.87 -34.19
N SER A 11 40.90 -9.36 -33.01
CA SER A 11 39.53 -9.30 -32.48
C SER A 11 39.41 -9.93 -31.07
N VAL A 12 38.54 -9.32 -30.26
CA VAL A 12 37.67 -9.77 -29.15
C VAL A 12 37.83 -11.21 -28.61
N THR A 13 38.06 -11.38 -27.29
CA THR A 13 37.09 -12.02 -26.36
C THR A 13 37.46 -11.91 -24.86
N LEU A 14 36.40 -11.60 -24.09
CA LEU A 14 36.04 -11.75 -22.66
C LEU A 14 36.97 -12.36 -21.59
N LEU A 15 36.84 -11.77 -20.39
CA LEU A 15 36.76 -12.30 -19.00
C LEU A 15 37.84 -11.80 -18.02
N GLY A 16 37.39 -11.32 -16.85
CA GLY A 16 38.20 -11.29 -15.63
C GLY A 16 38.04 -10.04 -14.77
N ALA A 17 37.31 -10.16 -13.68
CA ALA A 17 37.03 -9.14 -12.67
C ALA A 17 38.28 -8.64 -11.91
N SER A 18 38.26 -7.40 -11.40
CA SER A 18 38.17 -7.12 -9.95
C SER A 18 38.26 -5.62 -9.60
N ALA A 19 37.28 -5.22 -8.75
CA ALA A 19 37.25 -4.20 -7.71
C ALA A 19 38.18 -2.96 -7.74
N PHE A 20 37.54 -1.78 -7.63
CA PHE A 20 37.99 -0.73 -6.71
C PHE A 20 36.78 -0.17 -5.95
N SER A 21 36.89 -0.16 -4.62
CA SER A 21 35.97 0.52 -3.71
C SER A 21 36.18 2.03 -3.77
N ALA A 22 35.08 2.78 -3.73
CA ALA A 22 35.06 4.12 -3.17
C ALA A 22 33.82 4.22 -2.27
N SER A 23 34.08 4.18 -0.97
CA SER A 23 33.11 4.52 0.07
C SER A 23 33.19 6.02 0.36
N SER A 24 32.08 6.57 0.83
CA SER A 24 31.89 7.90 1.45
C SER A 24 31.75 9.13 0.54
N ALA A 25 30.51 9.36 0.08
CA ALA A 25 29.91 10.69 0.01
C ALA A 25 28.37 10.60 0.12
N LEU A 26 27.86 10.08 1.24
CA LEU A 26 26.46 10.26 1.65
C LEU A 26 26.46 10.64 3.14
N ARG A 27 26.82 11.90 3.41
CA ARG A 27 26.39 12.61 4.62
C ARG A 27 25.65 13.84 4.16
N GLY A 28 24.36 13.89 4.45
CA GLY A 28 23.59 15.13 4.35
C GLY A 28 22.53 15.18 3.25
N SER A 29 21.94 14.06 2.85
CA SER A 29 20.48 14.06 2.73
C SER A 29 19.99 12.95 3.65
N SER A 30 19.29 13.32 4.71
CA SER A 30 18.31 12.40 5.27
C SER A 30 17.28 12.24 4.16
N ALA A 31 17.50 11.27 3.26
CA ALA A 31 16.39 10.74 2.49
C ALA A 31 15.35 10.40 3.54
N VAL A 32 14.23 11.12 3.53
CA VAL A 32 13.08 10.75 4.34
C VAL A 32 12.84 9.29 3.96
N ARG A 33 13.09 8.37 4.89
CA ARG A 33 12.72 6.97 4.64
C ARG A 33 11.21 7.01 4.52
N HIS A 34 10.71 6.88 3.29
CA HIS A 34 9.29 6.77 3.06
C HIS A 34 8.83 5.57 3.88
N HIS A 35 7.84 5.79 4.74
CA HIS A 35 7.25 4.74 5.54
C HIS A 35 6.66 3.70 4.58
N VAL A 36 7.10 2.45 4.73
CA VAL A 36 6.58 1.30 3.98
C VAL A 36 5.63 0.55 4.92
N VAL A 37 4.31 0.72 4.72
CA VAL A 37 3.32 -0.08 5.46
C VAL A 37 3.61 -1.55 5.16
N GLY A 38 3.76 -2.35 6.20
CA GLY A 38 4.04 -3.77 6.08
C GLY A 38 5.53 -4.13 6.11
N ASP A 39 6.46 -3.17 6.21
CA ASP A 39 7.86 -3.47 6.55
C ASP A 39 8.01 -3.71 8.07
N TYR A 40 7.72 -4.91 8.54
CA TYR A 40 7.80 -5.23 9.97
C TYR A 40 9.25 -5.46 10.43
N ASN A 41 10.14 -5.83 9.51
CA ASN A 41 11.50 -6.21 9.84
C ASN A 41 12.49 -5.02 9.74
N GLY A 42 12.15 -3.97 8.98
CA GLY A 42 12.90 -2.73 8.78
C GLY A 42 13.93 -2.78 7.64
N ASP A 43 13.75 -3.67 6.66
CA ASP A 43 14.66 -3.83 5.51
C ASP A 43 14.28 -2.95 4.31
N GLY A 44 13.22 -2.16 4.43
CA GLY A 44 12.69 -1.28 3.40
C GLY A 44 11.78 -1.98 2.39
N ARG A 45 11.33 -3.20 2.67
CA ARG A 45 10.42 -3.97 1.80
C ARG A 45 9.12 -4.26 2.53
N VAL A 46 8.03 -4.37 1.78
CA VAL A 46 6.78 -4.91 2.31
C VAL A 46 6.97 -6.41 2.63
N ASP A 47 6.73 -6.78 3.87
CA ASP A 47 6.72 -8.18 4.30
C ASP A 47 5.36 -8.83 4.01
N ILE A 48 5.41 -10.13 3.70
CA ILE A 48 4.22 -10.96 3.58
C ILE A 48 3.69 -11.29 4.98
N ALA A 49 2.50 -10.79 5.30
CA ALA A 49 1.91 -10.91 6.61
C ALA A 49 0.38 -11.06 6.57
N VAL A 50 -0.16 -11.82 7.53
CA VAL A 50 -1.60 -12.01 7.72
C VAL A 50 -2.01 -11.89 9.19
N TYR A 51 -3.21 -11.36 9.43
CA TYR A 51 -3.92 -11.45 10.70
C TYR A 51 -4.92 -12.59 10.64
N ARG A 52 -5.00 -13.38 11.71
CA ARG A 52 -5.87 -14.53 11.84
C ARG A 52 -6.91 -14.28 12.93
N PRO A 53 -8.13 -13.82 12.55
CA PRO A 53 -9.19 -13.50 13.51
C PRO A 53 -9.57 -14.67 14.41
N SER A 54 -9.59 -15.89 13.87
CA SER A 54 -9.93 -17.12 14.63
C SER A 54 -9.02 -17.41 15.83
N SER A 55 -7.87 -16.75 15.94
CA SER A 55 -6.92 -16.96 17.04
C SER A 55 -6.29 -15.68 17.59
N ASP A 56 -6.70 -14.52 17.07
CA ASP A 56 -6.12 -13.20 17.34
C ASP A 56 -4.60 -13.13 17.12
N ARG A 57 -4.12 -13.76 16.05
CA ARG A 57 -2.67 -13.88 15.77
C ARG A 57 -2.24 -13.14 14.53
N TRP A 58 -1.11 -12.47 14.65
CA TRP A 58 -0.33 -11.89 13.58
C TRP A 58 0.70 -12.93 13.14
N HIS A 59 0.70 -13.26 11.86
CA HIS A 59 1.70 -14.09 11.22
C HIS A 59 2.44 -13.23 10.20
N ILE A 60 3.74 -13.03 10.40
CA ILE A 60 4.60 -12.25 9.51
C ILE A 60 5.70 -13.20 9.06
N ARG A 61 5.94 -13.30 7.75
CA ARG A 61 6.89 -14.25 7.21
C ARG A 61 8.30 -13.91 7.69
N GLY A 62 9.03 -14.89 8.20
CA GLY A 62 10.37 -14.69 8.76
C GLY A 62 10.42 -14.07 10.16
N VAL A 63 9.27 -13.70 10.75
CA VAL A 63 9.17 -13.14 12.09
C VAL A 63 8.32 -14.06 12.97
N ARG A 64 8.60 -14.08 14.29
CA ARG A 64 7.82 -14.87 15.25
C ARG A 64 6.38 -14.36 15.30
N SER A 65 5.41 -15.26 15.17
CA SER A 65 3.99 -14.91 15.28
C SER A 65 3.63 -14.38 16.67
N VAL A 66 2.75 -13.39 16.72
CA VAL A 66 2.34 -12.71 17.95
C VAL A 66 0.84 -12.83 18.14
N LYS A 67 0.38 -13.09 19.38
CA LYS A 67 -1.04 -13.01 19.73
C LYS A 67 -1.32 -11.61 20.26
N TYR A 68 -2.09 -10.83 19.51
CA TYR A 68 -2.46 -9.46 19.88
C TYR A 68 -3.71 -9.01 19.14
N GLY A 69 -4.74 -8.64 19.87
CA GLY A 69 -6.07 -8.34 19.33
C GLY A 69 -7.15 -9.21 19.97
N PHE A 70 -8.40 -8.76 19.85
CA PHE A 70 -9.62 -9.56 20.04
C PHE A 70 -10.81 -8.76 19.53
N ARG A 71 -11.52 -9.25 18.49
CA ARG A 71 -12.62 -8.52 17.82
C ARG A 71 -12.21 -7.10 17.43
N VAL A 72 -11.13 -7.00 16.67
CA VAL A 72 -10.47 -5.76 16.27
C VAL A 72 -10.20 -5.75 14.77
N ILE A 73 -9.99 -4.54 14.24
CA ILE A 73 -9.43 -4.30 12.91
C ILE A 73 -7.91 -4.15 13.08
N PRO A 74 -7.08 -4.95 12.41
CA PRO A 74 -5.64 -4.71 12.37
C PRO A 74 -5.33 -3.42 11.60
N VAL A 75 -4.47 -2.58 12.15
CA VAL A 75 -4.10 -1.27 11.58
C VAL A 75 -2.58 -1.08 11.61
N PRO A 76 -1.81 -1.96 10.95
CA PRO A 76 -0.36 -1.87 10.96
C PRO A 76 0.14 -0.58 10.30
N ALA A 77 1.07 0.12 10.94
CA ALA A 77 1.72 1.31 10.40
C ALA A 77 2.91 1.72 11.28
N ASP A 78 3.77 2.63 10.81
CA ASP A 78 4.87 3.18 11.61
C ASP A 78 4.42 4.36 12.50
N TYR A 79 3.82 4.08 13.66
CA TYR A 79 3.28 5.14 14.53
C TYR A 79 4.35 5.84 15.39
N ASN A 80 5.56 5.31 15.47
CA ASN A 80 6.65 5.90 16.25
C ASN A 80 7.73 6.60 15.38
N GLY A 81 7.74 6.35 14.07
CA GLY A 81 8.68 6.90 13.09
C GLY A 81 10.05 6.23 13.13
N ASP A 82 10.13 4.95 13.50
CA ASP A 82 11.40 4.22 13.55
C ASP A 82 11.74 3.50 12.22
N GLY A 83 10.88 3.63 11.22
CA GLY A 83 11.02 3.00 9.92
C GLY A 83 10.54 1.56 9.87
N LYS A 84 9.87 1.06 10.92
CA LYS A 84 9.25 -0.26 10.96
C LYS A 84 7.75 -0.16 11.17
N THR A 85 7.05 -1.15 10.65
CA THR A 85 5.61 -1.31 10.85
C THR A 85 5.34 -1.80 12.28
N ASP A 86 4.62 -0.98 13.06
CA ASP A 86 4.11 -1.38 14.37
C ASP A 86 2.89 -2.31 14.23
N ILE A 87 2.78 -3.26 15.15
CA ILE A 87 1.55 -4.04 15.34
C ILE A 87 0.54 -3.21 16.15
N ALA A 88 -0.56 -2.84 15.50
CA ALA A 88 -1.63 -2.06 16.12
C ALA A 88 -3.03 -2.56 15.71
N VAL A 89 -4.02 -2.26 16.55
CA VAL A 89 -5.41 -2.70 16.41
C VAL A 89 -6.39 -1.57 16.72
N PHE A 90 -7.56 -1.59 16.10
CA PHE A 90 -8.64 -0.64 16.33
C PHE A 90 -9.97 -1.37 16.60
N ASN A 91 -10.75 -0.91 17.59
CA ASN A 91 -12.04 -1.52 17.95
C ASN A 91 -13.26 -0.59 17.80
N GLY A 92 -13.12 0.50 17.04
CA GLY A 92 -14.15 1.53 16.87
C GLY A 92 -13.94 2.77 17.75
N TYR A 93 -13.31 2.67 18.91
CA TYR A 93 -13.07 3.84 19.78
C TYR A 93 -11.71 3.85 20.47
N LEU A 94 -11.00 2.71 20.46
CA LEU A 94 -9.69 2.53 21.05
C LEU A 94 -8.71 2.01 20.00
N TRP A 95 -7.56 2.67 19.92
CA TRP A 95 -6.37 2.22 19.22
C TRP A 95 -5.44 1.54 20.21
N GLY A 96 -5.15 0.27 20.00
CA GLY A 96 -4.21 -0.53 20.78
C GLY A 96 -2.90 -0.72 20.02
N PHE A 97 -1.78 -0.67 20.74
CA PHE A 97 -0.43 -0.85 20.20
C PHE A 97 0.29 -1.93 20.99
N LEU A 98 0.95 -2.87 20.32
CA LEU A 98 1.70 -3.91 21.00
C LEU A 98 2.82 -3.28 21.85
N GLY A 99 2.84 -3.59 23.15
CA GLY A 99 3.86 -3.08 24.08
C GLY A 99 3.78 -1.59 24.42
N ARG A 100 2.73 -0.87 23.98
CA ARG A 100 2.53 0.57 24.23
C ARG A 100 1.12 0.84 24.76
N ARG A 101 0.93 2.04 25.32
CA ARG A 101 -0.37 2.45 25.88
C ARG A 101 -1.40 2.69 24.78
N SER A 102 -2.61 2.19 24.96
CA SER A 102 -3.74 2.44 24.07
C SER A 102 -4.23 3.89 24.11
N ILE A 103 -4.81 4.35 23.01
CA ILE A 103 -5.30 5.71 22.82
C ILE A 103 -6.78 5.65 22.45
N SER A 104 -7.64 6.41 23.14
CA SER A 104 -9.04 6.56 22.73
C SER A 104 -9.14 7.61 21.63
N PHE A 105 -9.61 7.20 20.45
CA PHE A 105 -9.79 8.04 19.28
C PHE A 105 -10.68 7.31 18.27
N GLY A 106 -11.83 7.90 17.91
CA GLY A 106 -12.82 7.29 17.02
C GLY A 106 -14.15 7.02 17.72
N HIS A 107 -15.16 6.64 16.94
CA HIS A 107 -16.48 6.18 17.39
C HIS A 107 -16.89 4.89 16.67
N PRO A 108 -17.80 4.08 17.26
CA PRO A 108 -18.31 2.89 16.61
C PRO A 108 -18.82 3.17 15.19
N GLY A 109 -18.35 2.38 14.21
CA GLY A 109 -18.66 2.53 12.80
C GLY A 109 -17.72 3.45 12.01
N ASP A 110 -16.74 4.08 12.67
CA ASP A 110 -15.65 4.76 12.00
C ASP A 110 -14.69 3.75 11.34
N ILE A 111 -14.15 4.10 10.18
CA ILE A 111 -13.15 3.32 9.42
C ILE A 111 -11.75 3.85 9.78
N PRO A 112 -10.80 3.04 10.29
CA PRO A 112 -9.45 3.50 10.58
C PRO A 112 -8.64 3.68 9.30
N LEU A 113 -7.96 4.82 9.17
CA LEU A 113 -7.17 5.20 7.99
C LEU A 113 -5.81 5.75 8.42
N PRO A 114 -4.97 4.96 9.10
CA PRO A 114 -3.67 5.45 9.55
C PRO A 114 -2.83 5.90 8.33
N GLY A 115 -2.17 7.04 8.45
CA GLY A 115 -1.26 7.58 7.42
C GLY A 115 -0.38 8.69 7.95
N ASP A 116 0.73 8.98 7.27
CA ASP A 116 1.56 10.16 7.57
C ASP A 116 0.96 11.40 6.89
N TYR A 117 -0.07 11.97 7.52
CA TYR A 117 -0.75 13.17 7.06
C TYR A 117 0.06 14.46 7.32
N LYS A 118 1.18 14.38 8.03
CA LYS A 118 2.05 15.53 8.34
C LYS A 118 3.32 15.57 7.50
N GLY A 119 3.76 14.44 6.96
CA GLY A 119 5.03 14.26 6.27
C GLY A 119 6.21 14.31 7.25
N ASP A 120 6.01 13.90 8.50
CA ASP A 120 7.04 13.89 9.54
C ASP A 120 7.67 12.50 9.77
N GLY A 121 7.32 11.53 8.93
CA GLY A 121 7.75 10.14 9.01
C GLY A 121 7.03 9.35 10.11
N LYS A 122 6.02 9.93 10.78
CA LYS A 122 5.21 9.25 11.79
C LYS A 122 3.79 9.11 11.31
N VAL A 123 3.22 7.93 11.49
CA VAL A 123 1.84 7.69 11.12
C VAL A 123 0.88 8.28 12.17
N GLN A 124 -0.08 9.08 11.70
CA GLN A 124 -1.15 9.60 12.54
C GLN A 124 -2.34 8.63 12.61
N LEU A 125 -2.97 8.61 13.79
CA LEU A 125 -4.27 7.99 13.99
C LEU A 125 -5.31 8.83 13.26
N ALA A 126 -6.01 8.22 12.31
CA ALA A 126 -7.07 8.86 11.57
C ALA A 126 -8.25 7.93 11.37
N VAL A 127 -9.44 8.51 11.33
CA VAL A 127 -10.68 7.79 11.07
C VAL A 127 -11.56 8.54 10.09
N PHE A 128 -12.27 7.80 9.24
CA PHE A 128 -13.36 8.30 8.41
C PHE A 128 -14.70 7.83 8.95
N ARG A 129 -15.69 8.72 8.94
CA ARG A 129 -17.06 8.43 9.38
C ARG A 129 -18.00 8.40 8.17
N PRO A 130 -18.33 7.22 7.63
CA PRO A 130 -19.08 7.09 6.38
C PRO A 130 -20.43 7.82 6.40
N ARG A 131 -21.15 7.75 7.53
CA ARG A 131 -22.47 8.40 7.70
C ARG A 131 -22.45 9.92 7.52
N THR A 132 -21.29 10.56 7.64
CA THR A 132 -21.19 12.02 7.67
C THR A 132 -20.17 12.59 6.69
N GLY A 133 -19.26 11.75 6.18
CA GLY A 133 -18.14 12.17 5.33
C GLY A 133 -17.05 12.92 6.11
N TRP A 134 -17.04 12.83 7.45
CA TRP A 134 -16.01 13.45 8.27
C TRP A 134 -14.78 12.57 8.38
N TRP A 135 -13.63 13.18 8.12
CA TRP A 135 -12.31 12.68 8.47
C TRP A 135 -11.87 13.34 9.77
N TYR A 136 -11.36 12.55 10.69
CA TYR A 136 -10.75 13.02 11.94
C TYR A 136 -9.32 12.50 11.99
N ILE A 137 -8.34 13.40 11.99
CA ILE A 137 -6.92 13.07 11.94
C ILE A 137 -6.25 13.69 13.18
N ARG A 138 -5.76 12.85 14.07
CA ARG A 138 -5.24 13.28 15.37
C ARG A 138 -4.02 14.17 15.20
N GLY A 139 -4.12 15.41 15.69
CA GLY A 139 -3.05 16.39 15.60
C GLY A 139 -2.88 17.06 14.24
N VAL A 140 -3.81 16.84 13.30
CA VAL A 140 -3.89 17.56 12.01
C VAL A 140 -5.19 18.35 11.94
N GLY A 141 -6.33 17.71 12.22
CA GLY A 141 -7.63 18.39 12.21
C GLY A 141 -8.79 17.47 11.86
N ARG A 142 -9.94 18.07 11.56
CA ARG A 142 -11.11 17.37 11.02
C ARG A 142 -11.58 18.06 9.75
N PHE A 143 -11.92 17.27 8.74
CA PHE A 143 -12.28 17.75 7.42
C PHE A 143 -13.50 17.00 6.92
N ARG A 144 -14.43 17.68 6.26
CA ARG A 144 -15.51 17.00 5.54
C ARG A 144 -15.10 16.87 4.09
N TYR A 145 -14.97 15.65 3.60
CA TYR A 145 -14.51 15.38 2.25
C TYR A 145 -15.04 14.03 1.78
N GLY A 146 -15.58 13.99 0.56
CA GLY A 146 -16.39 12.88 0.04
C GLY A 146 -17.90 13.05 0.26
N HIS A 147 -18.69 12.32 -0.52
CA HIS A 147 -20.14 12.29 -0.46
C HIS A 147 -20.62 11.25 0.55
N ALA A 148 -21.25 11.73 1.63
CA ALA A 148 -22.06 10.88 2.51
C ALA A 148 -23.38 10.55 1.79
N SER A 149 -23.44 9.42 1.09
CA SER A 149 -24.63 8.93 0.40
C SER A 149 -25.08 7.62 1.04
N GLU A 150 -26.36 7.49 1.37
CA GLU A 150 -26.92 6.28 1.98
C GLU A 150 -27.02 5.10 0.98
N ASN A 151 -26.95 5.37 -0.32
CA ASN A 151 -27.19 4.36 -1.35
C ASN A 151 -25.90 3.76 -1.95
N LEU A 152 -24.79 4.50 -1.93
CA LEU A 152 -23.44 4.04 -2.28
C LEU A 152 -22.43 4.97 -1.58
N PRO A 153 -21.85 4.59 -0.43
CA PRO A 153 -20.82 5.41 0.19
C PRO A 153 -19.57 5.41 -0.69
N ASP A 154 -18.91 6.57 -0.79
CA ASP A 154 -17.60 6.62 -1.43
C ASP A 154 -16.60 5.70 -0.69
N VAL A 155 -15.68 5.11 -1.45
CA VAL A 155 -14.58 4.30 -0.89
C VAL A 155 -13.40 5.21 -0.59
N THR A 156 -12.86 5.17 0.62
CA THR A 156 -11.69 5.99 0.97
C THR A 156 -10.43 5.44 0.31
N ALA A 157 -9.61 6.32 -0.27
CA ALA A 157 -8.37 5.94 -0.94
C ALA A 157 -7.23 6.94 -0.66
N PRO A 158 -6.88 7.21 0.60
CA PRO A 158 -5.85 8.20 0.92
C PRO A 158 -4.46 7.71 0.47
N ALA A 159 -3.68 8.57 -0.17
CA ALA A 159 -2.31 8.33 -0.63
C ALA A 159 -1.62 9.67 -0.95
N ASP A 160 -0.31 9.69 -1.18
CA ASP A 160 0.42 10.92 -1.56
C ASP A 160 0.34 11.17 -3.07
N TYR A 161 -0.76 11.75 -3.56
CA TYR A 161 -0.97 11.95 -5.01
C TYR A 161 -0.17 13.13 -5.56
N ASN A 162 0.25 14.04 -4.69
CA ASN A 162 0.92 15.28 -5.08
C ASN A 162 2.45 15.23 -4.92
N GLY A 163 2.99 14.22 -4.21
CA GLY A 163 4.41 13.95 -4.01
C GLY A 163 5.07 14.85 -2.97
N ASP A 164 4.31 15.41 -2.02
CA ASP A 164 4.85 16.26 -0.95
C ASP A 164 5.25 15.48 0.32
N GLY A 165 5.20 14.14 0.24
CA GLY A 165 5.51 13.24 1.34
C GLY A 165 4.39 13.12 2.37
N LYS A 166 3.20 13.69 2.11
CA LYS A 166 2.03 13.58 2.98
C LYS A 166 0.96 12.73 2.35
N VAL A 167 0.25 11.98 3.18
CA VAL A 167 -0.97 11.31 2.75
C VAL A 167 -2.06 12.36 2.46
N ASP A 168 -2.53 12.40 1.21
CA ASP A 168 -3.67 13.22 0.81
C ASP A 168 -4.99 12.54 1.18
N ILE A 169 -6.00 13.38 1.47
CA ILE A 169 -7.36 12.91 1.69
C ILE A 169 -8.02 12.69 0.33
N ALA A 170 -8.42 11.45 0.05
CA ALA A 170 -9.09 11.12 -1.19
C ALA A 170 -10.19 10.07 -1.01
N VAL A 171 -11.17 10.11 -1.91
CA VAL A 171 -12.24 9.13 -2.03
C VAL A 171 -12.48 8.77 -3.49
N PHE A 172 -12.88 7.53 -3.72
CA PHE A 172 -13.36 7.00 -4.99
C PHE A 172 -14.88 6.89 -4.92
N SER A 173 -15.56 7.70 -5.72
CA SER A 173 -17.01 7.63 -5.88
C SER A 173 -17.36 6.66 -7.00
N ALA A 174 -18.00 5.57 -6.59
CA ALA A 174 -18.68 4.64 -7.47
C ALA A 174 -19.99 5.25 -8.05
N GLN A 175 -20.39 6.45 -7.60
CA GLN A 175 -21.64 7.10 -7.97
C GLN A 175 -21.48 8.08 -9.14
N HIS A 176 -22.41 7.97 -10.09
CA HIS A 176 -22.41 8.62 -11.40
C HIS A 176 -22.87 10.09 -11.37
N ARG A 177 -22.14 10.97 -12.06
CA ARG A 177 -22.64 12.26 -12.57
C ARG A 177 -22.23 12.48 -14.04
N GLY A 178 -22.77 11.70 -14.97
CA GLY A 178 -22.62 11.95 -16.43
C GLY A 178 -22.46 10.68 -17.26
N PRO A 179 -22.80 10.66 -18.56
CA PRO A 179 -23.26 9.50 -19.36
C PRO A 179 -22.35 8.26 -19.45
N HIS A 180 -21.15 8.29 -18.89
CA HIS A 180 -20.19 7.19 -18.90
C HIS A 180 -20.21 6.50 -17.53
N GLN A 181 -20.26 5.16 -17.50
CA GLN A 181 -20.39 4.33 -16.28
C GLN A 181 -19.09 4.25 -15.45
N GLN A 182 -18.29 5.32 -15.44
CA GLN A 182 -16.96 5.39 -14.84
C GLN A 182 -17.03 5.83 -13.37
N GLY A 183 -16.08 5.37 -12.57
CA GLY A 183 -15.83 5.89 -11.23
C GLY A 183 -15.12 7.24 -11.26
N THR A 184 -15.32 8.03 -10.20
CA THR A 184 -14.72 9.37 -10.05
C THR A 184 -13.84 9.44 -8.82
N TRP A 185 -12.60 9.89 -8.99
CA TRP A 185 -11.66 10.16 -7.90
C TRP A 185 -11.77 11.61 -7.47
N HIS A 186 -12.03 11.82 -6.19
CA HIS A 186 -12.00 13.12 -5.53
C HIS A 186 -10.79 13.15 -4.61
N ILE A 187 -9.79 13.95 -4.97
CA ILE A 187 -8.55 14.10 -4.19
C ILE A 187 -8.47 15.55 -3.73
N ARG A 188 -8.34 15.75 -2.41
CA ARG A 188 -8.45 17.08 -1.80
C ARG A 188 -7.36 18.02 -2.30
N GLY A 189 -7.75 19.10 -2.94
CA GLY A 189 -6.83 20.09 -3.51
C GLY A 189 -6.43 19.81 -4.96
N MET A 190 -6.95 18.75 -5.57
CA MET A 190 -6.74 18.40 -6.97
C MET A 190 -8.06 18.44 -7.75
N LYS A 191 -7.98 18.41 -9.07
CA LYS A 191 -9.15 18.29 -9.94
C LYS A 191 -9.66 16.85 -9.92
N ASP A 192 -10.97 16.68 -10.00
CA ASP A 192 -11.60 15.37 -10.13
C ASP A 192 -11.07 14.61 -11.35
N VAL A 193 -10.93 13.29 -11.19
CA VAL A 193 -10.44 12.40 -12.25
C VAL A 193 -11.44 11.27 -12.47
N ASN A 194 -11.94 11.15 -13.71
CA ASN A 194 -12.76 10.01 -14.11
C ASN A 194 -11.85 8.86 -14.55
N PHE A 195 -11.86 7.77 -13.78
CA PHE A 195 -11.03 6.60 -14.05
C PHE A 195 -11.51 5.36 -13.27
N GLY A 196 -11.50 4.20 -13.93
CA GLY A 196 -12.04 2.95 -13.41
C GLY A 196 -13.55 2.84 -13.54
N ASP A 197 -14.09 1.69 -13.17
CA ASP A 197 -15.53 1.39 -13.22
C ASP A 197 -16.16 1.35 -11.82
N ARG A 198 -17.50 1.45 -11.78
CA ARG A 198 -18.29 1.51 -10.53
C ARG A 198 -18.07 0.32 -9.58
N SER A 199 -17.72 -0.85 -10.10
CA SER A 199 -17.48 -2.06 -9.31
C SER A 199 -16.03 -2.24 -8.87
N ASP A 200 -15.15 -1.36 -9.30
CA ASP A 200 -13.73 -1.51 -9.00
C ASP A 200 -13.39 -1.02 -7.59
N PHE A 201 -12.30 -1.56 -7.06
CA PHE A 201 -11.72 -1.15 -5.80
C PHE A 201 -10.55 -0.20 -6.07
N PRO A 202 -10.44 0.94 -5.36
CA PRO A 202 -9.30 1.82 -5.49
C PRO A 202 -8.04 1.16 -4.90
N VAL A 203 -6.94 1.18 -5.65
CA VAL A 203 -5.64 0.60 -5.26
C VAL A 203 -4.49 1.55 -5.58
N PRO A 204 -4.51 2.80 -5.08
CA PRO A 204 -3.47 3.78 -5.39
C PRO A 204 -2.10 3.32 -4.88
N GLY A 205 -1.05 3.71 -5.58
CA GLY A 205 0.34 3.41 -5.24
C GLY A 205 1.27 4.05 -6.26
N ASP A 206 2.53 4.29 -5.88
CA ASP A 206 3.55 4.80 -6.81
C ASP A 206 4.06 3.65 -7.68
N TYR A 207 3.30 3.29 -8.73
CA TYR A 207 3.64 2.17 -9.59
C TYR A 207 4.78 2.53 -10.54
N ASN A 208 4.91 3.80 -10.93
CA ASN A 208 5.92 4.25 -11.88
C ASN A 208 7.26 4.67 -11.24
N GLY A 209 7.28 4.96 -9.93
CA GLY A 209 8.46 5.34 -9.16
C GLY A 209 8.80 6.83 -9.18
N ASP A 210 7.82 7.71 -9.42
CA ASP A 210 8.03 9.17 -9.47
C ASP A 210 7.82 9.87 -8.11
N GLY A 211 7.55 9.09 -7.05
CA GLY A 211 7.29 9.57 -5.70
C GLY A 211 5.85 10.03 -5.48
N ARG A 212 4.94 9.81 -6.45
CA ARG A 212 3.50 10.13 -6.33
C ARG A 212 2.69 8.86 -6.45
N ALA A 213 1.61 8.78 -5.68
CA ALA A 213 0.62 7.75 -5.87
C ALA A 213 -0.09 7.92 -7.22
N ASP A 214 -0.04 6.88 -8.05
CA ASP A 214 -0.84 6.79 -9.26
C ASP A 214 -2.30 6.45 -8.92
N ILE A 215 -3.22 6.95 -9.76
CA ILE A 215 -4.63 6.56 -9.72
C ILE A 215 -4.78 5.17 -10.35
N ALA A 216 -5.24 4.20 -9.55
CA ALA A 216 -5.39 2.83 -9.99
C ALA A 216 -6.62 2.14 -9.39
N THR A 217 -7.23 1.26 -10.16
CA THR A 217 -8.36 0.43 -9.73
C THR A 217 -8.11 -1.06 -9.97
N TYR A 218 -8.76 -1.91 -9.19
CA TYR A 218 -8.77 -3.36 -9.34
C TYR A 218 -10.21 -3.87 -9.47
N THR A 219 -10.50 -4.65 -10.50
CA THR A 219 -11.83 -5.23 -10.75
C THR A 219 -11.93 -6.60 -10.06
N PRO A 220 -12.66 -6.74 -8.93
CA PRO A 220 -12.62 -7.97 -8.13
C PRO A 220 -13.23 -9.18 -8.84
N SER A 221 -14.19 -8.98 -9.73
CA SER A 221 -14.88 -10.05 -10.46
C SER A 221 -14.02 -10.71 -11.55
N SER A 222 -12.92 -10.06 -11.96
CA SER A 222 -12.09 -10.51 -13.08
C SER A 222 -10.60 -10.59 -12.73
N GLY A 223 -10.14 -9.92 -11.68
CA GLY A 223 -8.72 -9.88 -11.31
C GLY A 223 -7.88 -8.94 -12.18
N HIS A 224 -8.52 -7.92 -12.77
CA HIS A 224 -7.86 -6.94 -13.63
C HIS A 224 -7.44 -5.70 -12.83
N TRP A 225 -6.23 -5.21 -13.10
CA TRP A 225 -5.71 -3.95 -12.62
C TRP A 225 -5.77 -2.91 -13.74
N HIS A 226 -6.16 -1.70 -13.39
CA HIS A 226 -6.21 -0.54 -14.27
C HIS A 226 -5.38 0.56 -13.62
N ILE A 227 -4.27 0.97 -14.23
CA ILE A 227 -3.40 2.02 -13.68
C ILE A 227 -3.34 3.16 -14.68
N ARG A 228 -3.82 4.33 -14.27
CA ARG A 228 -4.01 5.48 -15.15
C ARG A 228 -2.68 5.97 -15.69
N GLY A 229 -2.55 6.00 -17.02
CA GLY A 229 -1.32 6.44 -17.69
C GLY A 229 -0.23 5.36 -17.78
N ILE A 230 -0.42 4.18 -17.17
CA ILE A 230 0.54 3.08 -17.21
C ILE A 230 0.00 1.91 -18.04
N GLY A 231 -1.20 1.39 -17.72
CA GLY A 231 -1.77 0.29 -18.48
C GLY A 231 -2.83 -0.54 -17.75
N ASN A 232 -3.26 -1.61 -18.41
CA ASN A 232 -4.21 -2.59 -17.88
C ASN A 232 -3.54 -3.96 -17.79
N PHE A 233 -3.69 -4.64 -16.66
CA PHE A 233 -2.98 -5.89 -16.37
C PHE A 233 -3.95 -6.95 -15.86
N ALA A 234 -4.00 -8.10 -16.52
CA ALA A 234 -4.67 -9.29 -15.98
C ALA A 234 -3.73 -9.93 -14.96
N PHE A 235 -3.96 -9.68 -13.66
CA PHE A 235 -3.11 -10.21 -12.60
C PHE A 235 -3.92 -10.48 -11.33
N GLY A 236 -4.41 -11.71 -11.25
CA GLY A 236 -5.28 -12.17 -10.18
C GLY A 236 -6.33 -13.12 -10.73
N LYS A 237 -7.19 -13.60 -9.85
CA LYS A 237 -8.39 -14.35 -10.19
C LYS A 237 -9.61 -13.66 -9.57
N PRO A 238 -10.83 -13.99 -10.03
CA PRO A 238 -12.04 -13.51 -9.38
C PRO A 238 -11.97 -13.72 -7.86
N TYR A 239 -12.22 -12.65 -7.12
CA TYR A 239 -12.25 -12.58 -5.65
C TYR A 239 -10.89 -12.74 -4.94
N ASP A 240 -9.75 -12.74 -5.64
CA ASP A 240 -8.47 -12.51 -4.99
C ASP A 240 -8.43 -11.07 -4.42
N THR A 241 -7.84 -10.87 -3.24
CA THR A 241 -7.72 -9.56 -2.58
C THR A 241 -6.48 -8.82 -3.09
N PRO A 242 -6.60 -7.58 -3.62
CA PRO A 242 -5.44 -6.80 -4.02
C PRO A 242 -4.67 -6.31 -2.80
N VAL A 243 -3.34 -6.43 -2.83
CA VAL A 243 -2.41 -6.11 -1.73
C VAL A 243 -1.16 -5.39 -2.26
N PRO A 244 -1.31 -4.28 -3.03
CA PRO A 244 -0.18 -3.61 -3.67
C PRO A 244 0.86 -3.12 -2.65
N GLY A 245 2.13 -3.11 -3.03
CA GLY A 245 3.22 -2.69 -2.16
C GLY A 245 4.60 -2.93 -2.78
N ASP A 246 5.64 -2.33 -2.20
CA ASP A 246 7.03 -2.48 -2.65
C ASP A 246 7.68 -3.74 -2.01
N TYR A 247 7.48 -4.91 -2.60
CA TYR A 247 7.96 -6.18 -2.01
C TYR A 247 9.43 -6.46 -2.34
N ASN A 248 9.99 -5.79 -3.36
CA ASN A 248 11.39 -5.93 -3.78
C ASN A 248 12.30 -4.81 -3.27
N GLY A 249 11.76 -3.73 -2.72
CA GLY A 249 12.47 -2.58 -2.17
C GLY A 249 13.07 -1.68 -3.24
N ASP A 250 12.45 -1.58 -4.43
CA ASP A 250 12.95 -0.74 -5.53
C ASP A 250 12.33 0.67 -5.54
N GLY A 251 11.47 0.98 -4.57
CA GLY A 251 10.75 2.23 -4.45
C GLY A 251 9.48 2.31 -5.29
N LYS A 252 9.06 1.21 -5.95
CA LYS A 252 7.83 1.15 -6.74
C LYS A 252 6.84 0.19 -6.12
N THR A 253 5.57 0.46 -6.38
CA THR A 253 4.48 -0.41 -6.00
C THR A 253 4.39 -1.59 -6.96
N ASP A 254 4.48 -2.81 -6.44
CA ASP A 254 4.25 -4.04 -7.18
C ASP A 254 2.76 -4.38 -7.25
N LEU A 255 2.36 -5.09 -8.32
CA LEU A 255 1.07 -5.76 -8.35
C LEU A 255 1.13 -6.97 -7.44
N ALA A 256 0.21 -7.06 -6.48
CA ALA A 256 0.15 -8.22 -5.62
C ALA A 256 -1.29 -8.60 -5.24
N VAL A 257 -1.56 -9.89 -5.15
CA VAL A 257 -2.85 -10.42 -4.73
C VAL A 257 -2.69 -11.52 -3.68
N PHE A 258 -3.63 -11.56 -2.73
CA PHE A 258 -3.78 -12.63 -1.75
C PHE A 258 -5.03 -13.46 -2.07
N ARG A 259 -4.85 -14.77 -2.23
CA ARG A 259 -5.94 -15.73 -2.40
C ARG A 259 -6.30 -16.33 -1.06
N SER A 260 -7.35 -15.80 -0.44
CA SER A 260 -7.83 -16.23 0.87
C SER A 260 -8.16 -17.73 0.93
N THR A 261 -8.76 -18.28 -0.13
CA THR A 261 -9.18 -19.69 -0.19
C THR A 261 -8.03 -20.69 -0.08
N THR A 262 -6.81 -20.33 -0.50
CA THR A 262 -5.64 -21.22 -0.50
C THR A 262 -4.50 -20.73 0.41
N GLY A 263 -4.52 -19.45 0.81
CA GLY A 263 -3.46 -18.80 1.55
C GLY A 263 -2.25 -18.43 0.69
N GLU A 264 -2.45 -18.26 -0.61
CA GLU A 264 -1.37 -17.96 -1.58
C GLU A 264 -1.24 -16.46 -1.83
N TRP A 265 0.01 -16.01 -1.95
CA TRP A 265 0.39 -14.67 -2.36
C TRP A 265 1.04 -14.74 -3.74
N PHE A 266 0.65 -13.83 -4.61
CA PHE A 266 1.23 -13.65 -5.94
C PHE A 266 1.69 -12.20 -6.05
N VAL A 267 2.95 -11.98 -6.37
CA VAL A 267 3.54 -10.65 -6.55
C VAL A 267 4.22 -10.58 -7.91
N ARG A 268 3.99 -9.49 -8.63
CA ARG A 268 4.56 -9.21 -9.94
C ARG A 268 5.03 -7.76 -10.00
N GLN A 269 6.31 -7.61 -10.32
CA GLN A 269 6.90 -6.32 -10.62
C GLN A 269 6.44 -5.86 -12.01
N LEU A 270 6.11 -4.57 -12.14
CA LEU A 270 5.61 -4.02 -13.42
C LEU A 270 6.71 -3.88 -14.47
N PHE A 271 7.92 -3.53 -14.05
CA PHE A 271 9.04 -3.19 -14.94
C PHE A 271 10.19 -4.19 -14.90
N GLU A 272 9.99 -5.34 -14.26
CA GLU A 272 10.95 -6.43 -14.18
C GLU A 272 10.29 -7.78 -14.50
N VAL A 273 11.08 -8.75 -14.96
CA VAL A 273 10.62 -10.12 -15.19
C VAL A 273 10.85 -10.98 -13.95
N ARG A 274 10.37 -10.53 -12.77
CA ARG A 274 10.29 -11.41 -11.60
C ARG A 274 8.86 -11.51 -11.07
N PHE A 275 8.60 -12.69 -10.56
CA PHE A 275 7.33 -13.13 -10.05
C PHE A 275 7.61 -13.92 -8.79
N LEU A 276 6.92 -13.57 -7.70
CA LEU A 276 6.96 -14.30 -6.45
C LEU A 276 5.61 -14.97 -6.26
N GLU A 277 5.65 -16.28 -6.07
CA GLU A 277 4.52 -17.06 -5.58
C GLU A 277 4.93 -17.69 -4.25
N VAL A 278 4.14 -17.48 -3.21
CA VAL A 278 4.39 -18.10 -1.92
C VAL A 278 3.08 -18.40 -1.20
N ARG A 279 3.04 -19.58 -0.58
CA ARG A 279 1.94 -19.93 0.32
C ARG A 279 2.26 -19.47 1.74
N PHE A 280 1.54 -18.46 2.21
CA PHE A 280 1.67 -17.91 3.55
C PHE A 280 0.34 -17.35 4.04
N GLY A 281 -0.45 -18.21 4.68
CA GLY A 281 -1.79 -17.89 5.15
C GLY A 281 -2.69 -19.12 5.05
N ARG A 282 -3.98 -18.91 5.26
CA ARG A 282 -5.04 -19.90 5.06
C ARG A 282 -6.40 -19.21 4.96
N ASP A 283 -7.45 -20.00 4.73
CA ASP A 283 -8.82 -19.51 4.73
C ASP A 283 -9.18 -18.74 6.03
N GLY A 284 -9.83 -17.60 5.85
CA GLY A 284 -10.17 -16.65 6.92
C GLY A 284 -9.02 -15.77 7.43
N ASP A 285 -7.80 -15.89 6.91
CA ASP A 285 -6.73 -14.93 7.21
C ASP A 285 -6.94 -13.62 6.42
N ILE A 286 -6.59 -12.50 7.03
CA ILE A 286 -6.67 -11.15 6.45
C ILE A 286 -5.24 -10.70 6.10
N PRO A 287 -4.94 -10.30 4.85
CA PRO A 287 -3.62 -9.77 4.50
C PRO A 287 -3.34 -8.43 5.18
N LEU A 288 -2.08 -8.20 5.57
CA LEU A 288 -1.65 -7.03 6.33
C LEU A 288 -0.65 -6.12 5.60
N ALA A 289 -0.62 -6.22 4.27
CA ALA A 289 0.12 -5.31 3.40
C ALA A 289 -0.62 -3.96 3.30
N PRO A 290 -0.07 -2.92 2.63
CA PRO A 290 -0.79 -1.67 2.40
C PRO A 290 -2.04 -1.95 1.57
N THR A 291 -3.17 -2.11 2.25
CA THR A 291 -4.47 -2.12 1.61
C THR A 291 -5.16 -0.82 1.95
N THR A 292 -5.92 -0.28 1.00
CA THR A 292 -7.05 0.57 1.36
C THR A 292 -7.88 -0.20 2.40
N PRO A 293 -8.20 0.39 3.57
CA PRO A 293 -8.89 -0.33 4.63
C PRO A 293 -10.18 -0.96 4.11
N PRO A 294 -10.55 -2.15 4.62
CA PRO A 294 -11.73 -2.87 4.18
C PRO A 294 -12.96 -1.95 4.22
N THR A 295 -13.81 -2.09 3.22
CA THR A 295 -15.11 -1.40 3.24
C THR A 295 -15.95 -1.96 4.38
N ALA A 296 -16.91 -1.18 4.88
CA ALA A 296 -17.74 -1.58 6.03
C ALA A 296 -18.46 -2.94 5.86
N GLY A 297 -18.62 -3.44 4.63
CA GLY A 297 -19.21 -4.75 4.33
C GLY A 297 -18.28 -5.95 4.57
N GLU A 298 -16.96 -5.77 4.50
CA GLU A 298 -15.99 -6.86 4.70
C GLU A 298 -15.73 -7.16 6.18
N LEU A 299 -16.15 -6.25 7.07
CA LEU A 299 -16.03 -6.37 8.52
C LEU A 299 -17.25 -7.03 9.19
N ALA A 300 -18.28 -7.38 8.42
CA ALA A 300 -19.55 -7.92 8.91
C ALA A 300 -19.66 -9.45 8.80
N GLY A 301 -18.58 -10.16 8.46
CA GLY A 301 -18.51 -11.63 8.37
C GLY A 301 -17.99 -12.31 9.64
#